data_AF-A0A1D7V0X4-F1
#
_entry.id   AF-A0A1D7V0X4-F1
#
_cell.length_a   1.000
_cell.length_b   1.000
_cell.length_c   1.000
_cell.angle_alpha   90.00
_cell.angle_beta   90.00
_cell.angle_gamma   90.00
#
_symmetry.space_group_name_H-M   'P 1'
#
loop_
_entity.id
_entity.type
_entity.pdbx_description
1 polymer ?
#
loop_
_entity_poly.entity_id
_entity_poly.type
_entity_poly.pdbx_seq_one_letter_code
_entity_poly.pdbx_strand_id
1 'polypeptide(L)'
;MYWKDFTLSLHFEENGGHLDLFLDPGEEQELLTFGSSQENLSDFLKGRVVEFEKKRSHRRAYLKYEGSIPEKGRIEIVLKGKYRVDELPISEKVRLKYREGKLYPER
;
A
#
# COMPACT_ATOMS: atom_id res chain seq x y z
N MET A 1 19.71 6.59 -7.60
CA MET A 1 18.28 6.72 -7.25
C MET A 1 17.55 5.49 -7.77
N TYR A 2 17.03 4.64 -6.88
CA TYR A 2 16.44 3.36 -7.27
C TYR A 2 14.94 3.37 -6.97
N TRP A 3 14.15 3.31 -8.04
CA TRP A 3 12.72 3.06 -7.94
C TRP A 3 12.49 1.61 -7.47
N LYS A 4 11.64 1.46 -6.46
CA LYS A 4 11.23 0.17 -5.90
C LYS A 4 9.75 -0.09 -6.17
N ASP A 5 9.31 -1.33 -6.02
CA ASP A 5 7.94 -1.75 -6.31
C ASP A 5 7.00 -1.51 -5.14
N PHE A 6 5.77 -1.08 -5.44
CA PHE A 6 4.68 -1.11 -4.47
C PHE A 6 3.48 -1.89 -5.02
N THR A 7 2.64 -2.35 -4.11
CA THR A 7 1.32 -2.89 -4.42
C THR A 7 0.30 -2.28 -3.47
N LEU A 8 -0.80 -1.76 -4.00
CA LEU A 8 -1.97 -1.37 -3.22
C LEU A 8 -3.05 -2.41 -3.44
N SER A 9 -3.55 -2.99 -2.35
CA SER A 9 -4.65 -3.93 -2.37
C SER A 9 -5.85 -3.40 -1.60
N LEU A 10 -7.04 -3.82 -2.01
CA LEU A 10 -8.27 -3.68 -1.25
C LEU A 10 -8.52 -5.00 -0.53
N HIS A 11 -8.63 -4.92 0.79
CA HIS A 11 -8.87 -6.04 1.66
C HIS A 11 -10.29 -5.93 2.23
N PHE A 12 -11.18 -6.81 1.75
CA PHE A 12 -12.58 -6.91 2.17
C PHE A 12 -12.71 -7.81 3.39
N GLU A 13 -13.26 -7.31 4.48
CA GLU A 13 -13.57 -8.08 5.70
C GLU A 13 -15.08 -7.98 6.01
N GLU A 14 -15.60 -8.81 6.94
CA GLU A 14 -17.03 -8.84 7.28
C GLU A 14 -17.58 -7.49 7.75
N ASN A 15 -16.75 -6.67 8.40
CA ASN A 15 -17.13 -5.38 8.97
C ASN A 15 -16.71 -4.17 8.12
N GLY A 16 -16.32 -4.40 6.86
CA GLY A 16 -15.89 -3.36 5.94
C GLY A 16 -14.54 -3.66 5.29
N GLY A 17 -14.20 -2.88 4.26
CA GLY A 17 -12.93 -3.00 3.55
C GLY A 17 -11.92 -1.92 3.95
N HIS A 18 -10.64 -2.23 3.78
CA HIS A 18 -9.55 -1.26 3.93
C HIS A 18 -8.50 -1.45 2.85
N LEU A 19 -7.67 -0.42 2.65
CA LEU A 19 -6.54 -0.46 1.75
C LEU A 19 -5.30 -0.96 2.48
N ASP A 20 -4.54 -1.82 1.82
CA ASP A 20 -3.20 -2.22 2.21
C ASP A 20 -2.19 -1.78 1.17
N LEU A 21 -1.26 -0.92 1.58
CA LEU A 21 -0.12 -0.48 0.78
C LEU A 21 1.13 -1.25 1.20
N PHE A 22 1.62 -2.10 0.31
CA PHE A 22 2.85 -2.85 0.46
C PHE A 22 4.00 -2.19 -0.31
N LEU A 23 5.10 -1.92 0.38
CA LEU A 23 6.32 -1.35 -0.20
C LEU A 23 7.44 -2.39 -0.16
N ASP A 24 8.03 -2.70 -1.32
CA ASP A 24 9.13 -3.66 -1.45
C ASP A 24 10.50 -2.96 -1.30
N PRO A 25 11.22 -3.12 -0.17
CA PRO A 25 12.56 -2.55 -0.02
C PRO A 25 13.60 -3.23 -0.96
N GLY A 26 13.27 -4.37 -1.55
CA GLY A 26 14.02 -5.05 -2.59
C GLY A 26 14.86 -6.24 -2.12
N GLU A 27 15.57 -6.13 -0.99
CA GLU A 27 16.44 -7.19 -0.47
C GLU A 27 15.85 -7.95 0.73
N GLU A 28 14.76 -7.46 1.30
CA GLU A 28 14.14 -8.09 2.47
C GLU A 28 13.07 -9.11 2.09
N GLN A 29 12.83 -10.06 3.01
CA GLN A 29 11.70 -10.99 2.93
C GLN A 29 10.38 -10.33 3.39
N GLU A 30 10.48 -9.19 4.08
CA GLU A 30 9.36 -8.46 4.63
C GLU A 30 9.10 -7.16 3.87
N LEU A 31 7.83 -6.77 3.84
CA LEU A 31 7.30 -5.57 3.20
C LEU A 31 6.98 -4.55 4.27
N LEU A 32 7.41 -3.31 4.06
CA LEU A 32 6.88 -2.20 4.83
C LEU A 32 5.42 -1.99 4.42
N THR A 33 4.51 -2.11 5.37
CA THR A 33 3.07 -2.12 5.10
C THR A 33 2.39 -0.94 5.77
N PHE A 34 1.47 -0.29 5.06
CA PHE A 34 0.60 0.73 5.61
C PHE A 34 -0.87 0.47 5.25
N GLY A 35 -1.79 0.95 6.06
CA GLY A 35 -3.23 0.82 5.85
C GLY A 35 -3.95 2.16 5.72
N SER A 36 -5.07 2.19 5.01
CA SER A 36 -5.99 3.33 4.96
C SER A 36 -7.44 2.86 4.79
N SER A 37 -8.43 3.72 5.03
CA SER A 37 -9.84 3.39 4.76
C SER A 37 -10.07 3.14 3.27
N GLN A 38 -10.95 2.19 2.92
CA GLN A 38 -11.35 1.95 1.53
C GLN A 38 -11.96 3.18 0.84
N GLU A 39 -12.58 4.08 1.62
CA GLU A 39 -13.20 5.30 1.11
C GLU A 39 -12.18 6.24 0.45
N ASN A 40 -10.92 6.16 0.87
CA ASN A 40 -9.82 6.96 0.32
C ASN A 40 -9.38 6.49 -1.07
N LEU A 41 -9.82 5.32 -1.54
CA LEU A 41 -9.37 4.77 -2.83
C LEU A 41 -9.69 5.68 -4.00
N SER A 42 -10.93 6.19 -4.07
CA SER A 42 -11.39 7.08 -5.15
C SER A 42 -10.55 8.36 -5.21
N ASP A 43 -10.24 8.94 -4.05
CA ASP A 43 -9.44 10.15 -3.95
C ASP A 43 -7.97 9.89 -4.30
N PHE A 44 -7.41 8.77 -3.84
CA PHE A 44 -6.06 8.36 -4.17
C PHE A 44 -5.86 8.15 -5.68
N LEU A 45 -6.80 7.47 -6.34
CA LEU A 45 -6.79 7.25 -7.79
C LEU A 45 -6.90 8.54 -8.60
N LYS A 46 -7.54 9.58 -8.05
CA LYS A 46 -7.60 10.93 -8.63
C LYS A 46 -6.34 11.76 -8.36
N GLY A 47 -5.33 11.19 -7.69
CA GLY A 47 -4.08 11.87 -7.35
C GLY A 47 -4.19 12.83 -6.17
N ARG A 48 -5.24 12.72 -5.35
CA ARG A 48 -5.33 13.46 -4.09
C ARG A 48 -4.41 12.81 -3.05
N VAL A 49 -4.03 13.62 -2.06
CA VAL A 49 -3.18 13.17 -0.95
C VAL A 49 -4.02 12.35 0.03
N VAL A 50 -3.56 11.15 0.35
CA VAL A 50 -4.18 10.24 1.31
C VAL A 50 -3.16 9.87 2.39
N GLU A 51 -3.62 9.82 3.63
CA GLU A 51 -2.84 9.32 4.76
C GLU A 51 -2.96 7.80 4.87
N PHE A 52 -1.82 7.15 5.11
CA PHE A 52 -1.72 5.74 5.42
C PHE A 52 -1.00 5.56 6.77
N GLU A 53 -1.49 4.65 7.59
CA GLU A 53 -0.95 4.34 8.91
C GLU A 53 -0.14 3.06 8.88
N LYS A 54 0.98 3.01 9.60
CA LYS A 54 1.89 1.87 9.58
C LYS A 54 1.22 0.64 10.18
N LYS A 55 1.33 -0.49 9.46
CA LYS A 55 0.89 -1.81 9.93
C LYS A 55 2.10 -2.69 10.22
N ARG A 56 1.84 -3.87 10.79
CA ARG A 56 2.86 -4.92 10.88
C ARG A 56 3.35 -5.27 9.48
N SER A 57 4.65 -5.56 9.36
CA SER A 57 5.25 -5.99 8.11
C SER A 57 4.60 -7.27 7.58
N HIS A 58 4.51 -7.40 6.26
CA HIS A 58 3.96 -8.58 5.60
C HIS A 58 5.04 -9.33 4.84
N ARG A 59 4.82 -10.61 4.57
CA ARG A 59 5.73 -11.39 3.73
C ARG A 59 5.68 -10.88 2.29
N ARG A 60 6.81 -10.90 1.59
CA ARG A 60 6.94 -10.47 0.19
C ARG A 60 5.91 -11.07 -0.78
N ALA A 61 5.38 -12.26 -0.49
CA ALA A 61 4.32 -12.89 -1.27
C ALA A 61 3.08 -11.99 -1.45
N TYR A 62 2.80 -11.10 -0.49
CA TYR A 62 1.66 -10.17 -0.54
C TYR A 62 1.74 -9.15 -1.70
N LEU A 63 2.90 -8.92 -2.32
CA LEU A 63 3.02 -8.09 -3.53
C LEU A 63 2.23 -8.63 -4.74
N LYS A 64 1.91 -9.93 -4.72
CA LYS A 64 1.23 -10.61 -5.82
C LYS A 64 0.04 -11.44 -5.35
N TYR A 65 -0.31 -11.34 -4.07
CA TYR A 65 -1.37 -12.15 -3.49
C TYR A 65 -2.74 -11.55 -3.79
N GLU A 66 -3.61 -12.39 -4.33
CA GLU A 66 -5.05 -12.15 -4.49
C GLU A 66 -5.79 -13.41 -4.08
N GLY A 67 -6.93 -13.25 -3.42
CA GLY A 67 -7.77 -14.37 -3.01
C GLY A 67 -8.29 -14.25 -1.58
N SER A 68 -8.99 -15.30 -1.17
CA SER A 68 -9.61 -15.38 0.15
C SER A 68 -8.62 -15.90 1.19
N ILE A 69 -8.57 -15.22 2.33
CA ILE A 69 -7.89 -15.67 3.53
C ILE A 69 -8.98 -16.16 4.50
N PRO A 70 -8.99 -17.45 4.88
CA PRO A 70 -9.98 -17.99 5.81
C PRO A 70 -10.11 -17.11 7.06
N GLU A 71 -11.35 -16.77 7.41
CA GLU A 71 -11.71 -15.94 8.58
C GLU A 71 -11.16 -14.50 8.58
N LYS A 72 -10.41 -14.11 7.53
CA LYS A 72 -9.83 -12.76 7.41
C LYS A 72 -10.32 -12.02 6.18
N GLY A 73 -11.18 -12.61 5.36
CA GLY A 73 -11.77 -11.93 4.20
C GLY A 73 -11.00 -12.15 2.89
N ARG A 74 -11.07 -11.19 1.96
CA ARG A 74 -10.54 -11.33 0.59
C ARG A 74 -9.66 -10.15 0.20
N ILE A 75 -8.54 -10.43 -0.47
CA ILE A 75 -7.61 -9.43 -0.97
C ILE A 75 -7.69 -9.36 -2.49
N GLU A 76 -7.79 -8.15 -3.03
CA GLU A 76 -7.74 -7.86 -4.46
C GLU A 76 -6.72 -6.74 -4.73
N ILE A 77 -5.87 -6.89 -5.74
CA ILE A 77 -4.87 -5.87 -6.07
C ILE A 77 -5.52 -4.77 -6.91
N VAL A 78 -5.38 -3.52 -6.46
CA VAL A 78 -5.97 -2.36 -7.13
C VAL A 78 -4.93 -1.59 -7.94
N LEU A 79 -3.71 -1.45 -7.42
CA LEU A 79 -2.62 -0.76 -8.11
C LEU A 79 -1.29 -1.49 -7.91
N LYS A 80 -0.46 -1.42 -8.94
CA LYS A 80 0.99 -1.69 -8.86
C LYS A 80 1.73 -0.50 -9.44
N GLY A 81 2.94 -0.28 -8.95
CA GLY A 81 3.75 0.80 -9.46
C GLY A 81 5.07 0.93 -8.75
N LYS A 82 5.63 2.13 -8.80
CA LYS A 82 6.97 2.43 -8.28
C LYS A 82 6.96 3.52 -7.21
N TYR A 83 7.90 3.44 -6.28
CA TYR A 83 8.15 4.50 -5.29
C TYR A 83 9.66 4.72 -5.10
N ARG A 84 10.03 5.82 -4.45
CA ARG A 84 11.42 6.13 -4.06
C ARG A 84 11.59 5.94 -2.57
N VAL A 85 12.52 5.07 -2.17
CA VAL A 85 12.77 4.71 -0.77
C VAL A 85 13.31 5.89 0.02
N ASP A 86 14.20 6.66 -0.60
CA ASP A 86 14.88 7.82 -0.02
C ASP A 86 13.96 9.01 0.26
N GLU A 87 12.77 9.03 -0.36
CA GLU A 87 11.80 10.11 -0.19
C GLU A 87 10.73 9.77 0.86
N LEU A 88 10.57 8.49 1.23
CA LEU A 88 9.53 8.04 2.15
C LEU A 88 10.04 8.08 3.59
N PRO A 89 9.52 8.97 4.45
CA PRO A 89 9.89 8.96 5.86
C PRO A 89 9.39 7.66 6.50
N ILE A 90 10.27 6.91 7.15
CA ILE A 90 9.86 5.77 7.98
C ILE A 90 9.25 6.34 9.27
N SER A 91 7.95 6.60 9.23
CA SER A 91 7.14 7.10 10.35
C SER A 91 5.91 6.23 10.56
N GLU A 92 5.19 6.46 11.66
CA GLU A 92 3.93 5.76 11.95
C GLU A 92 2.81 6.11 10.96
N LYS A 93 2.95 7.23 10.23
CA LYS A 93 2.02 7.69 9.21
C LYS A 93 2.76 8.25 8.01
N VAL A 94 2.21 8.05 6.81
CA VAL A 94 2.74 8.63 5.57
C VAL A 94 1.60 9.23 4.75
N ARG A 95 1.84 10.42 4.17
CA ARG A 95 0.89 11.10 3.30
C ARG A 95 1.39 10.98 1.87
N LEU A 96 0.60 10.34 1.01
CA LEU A 96 1.01 9.94 -0.33
C LEU A 96 0.00 10.40 -1.37
N LYS A 97 0.48 10.75 -2.55
CA LYS A 97 -0.32 10.90 -3.77
C LYS A 97 0.15 9.93 -4.85
N TYR A 98 -0.80 9.39 -5.60
CA TYR A 98 -0.53 8.54 -6.74
C TYR A 98 -0.62 9.34 -8.05
N ARG A 99 0.40 9.20 -8.91
CA ARG A 99 0.38 9.78 -10.25
C ARG A 99 1.22 8.94 -11.21
N GLU A 100 0.63 8.53 -12.33
CA GLU A 100 1.33 7.87 -13.44
C GLU A 100 2.14 6.64 -12.99
N GLY A 101 1.51 5.75 -12.21
CA GLY A 101 2.17 4.53 -11.73
C GLY A 101 3.18 4.76 -10.60
N LYS A 102 3.24 5.96 -10.01
CA LYS A 102 4.22 6.32 -8.99
C LYS A 102 3.61 6.91 -7.73
N LEU A 103 4.27 6.67 -6.60
CA LEU A 103 3.96 7.30 -5.32
C LEU A 103 4.89 8.48 -5.06
N TYR A 104 4.30 9.56 -4.55
CA TYR A 104 5.02 10.75 -4.13
C TYR A 104 4.61 11.11 -2.69
N PRO A 105 5.58 11.31 -1.78
CA PRO A 105 5.30 11.79 -0.44
C PRO A 105 4.91 13.26 -0.45
N GLU A 106 3.93 13.61 0.38
CA GLU A 106 3.57 14.99 0.69
C GLU A 106 4.08 15.31 2.10
N ARG A 107 4.86 16.38 2.24
CA ARG A 107 5.44 16.81 3.52
C ARG A 107 4.44 17.56 4.38
#